data_AF-A0A6S7JHZ3-F1
#
_entry.id   AF-A0A6S7JHZ3-F1
#
_cell.length_a   1.000
_cell.length_b   1.000
_cell.length_c   1.000
_cell.angle_alpha   90.00
_cell.angle_beta   90.00
_cell.angle_gamma   90.00
#
_symmetry.space_group_name_H-M   'P 1'
#
loop_
_entity.id
_entity.type
_entity.pdbx_description
1 polymer ?
#
loop_
_entity_poly.entity_id
_entity_poly.type
_entity_poly.pdbx_seq_one_letter_code
_entity_poly.pdbx_strand_id
1 'polypeptide(L)'
;MSAATNPTGNPDPNPVTIVRHTIPKTIEVQEAHFEVTIFYRSVACDIVVDSKHSKESCQPCATASNTVKRAARKKSKASGTPAKSKASLQACGPDKLRATVRSTRLQVKDLEDRLQQMQTKIEQQGIGISESLENDILKMMGGQSLEATPHMKFSWQEQMNLLQSAKMGRRYHPQVIHFALSIHGKYPSAYRELRDSGALILPSERVLRDYKNYFKPKADINKENVETLRERTSSFTPVQRYVAVVMDEMKIQSNLVFVKVSGELIGFIDLGDPMTNFANLTDEDPIATHALAFLVRGLCTDLKHIIAYFFTGNVTSFHIMPLFWRTVAVLEVSLNLRVCAAVNDGASPNRKFFRLHSKLANEVNCDVVYKTPNIFAPSRFIFFFADSPHLMKTARNCLYNSGYGSRSRLMWNDGQYLIFQHIADLFYSDQDFSLHTLPKLTLDHIVLTSFSKMKVKLAVQVLSKSVAIALRESGKWMSPVPPSSVK
;
A
#
# COMPACT_ATOMS: atom_id res chain seq x y z
N MET A 1 -23.28 41.61 18.79
CA MET A 1 -23.51 41.96 17.38
C MET A 1 -22.31 41.50 16.58
N SER A 2 -22.40 40.33 15.96
CA SER A 2 -21.34 39.77 15.11
C SER A 2 -21.43 40.37 13.70
N ALA A 3 -20.38 41.05 13.27
CA ALA A 3 -20.22 41.48 11.89
C ALA A 3 -19.92 40.24 11.02
N ALA A 4 -20.70 40.04 9.96
CA ALA A 4 -20.55 38.92 9.05
C ALA A 4 -19.34 39.13 8.12
N THR A 5 -18.36 38.23 8.17
CA THR A 5 -17.27 38.11 7.18
C THR A 5 -17.62 37.03 6.15
N ASN A 6 -17.25 37.24 4.88
CA ASN A 6 -17.48 36.31 3.78
C ASN A 6 -16.32 35.27 3.67
N PRO A 7 -16.53 34.13 2.99
CA PRO A 7 -15.78 32.88 3.19
C PRO A 7 -14.35 32.84 2.60
N THR A 8 -13.72 34.00 2.35
CA THR A 8 -12.32 34.10 1.91
C THR A 8 -11.46 35.02 2.78
N GLY A 9 -11.97 35.50 3.92
CA GLY A 9 -11.15 36.10 4.98
C GLY A 9 -10.52 37.47 4.67
N ASN A 10 -10.73 38.05 3.49
CA ASN A 10 -10.28 39.41 3.19
C ASN A 10 -11.40 40.43 3.41
N PRO A 11 -11.15 41.56 4.11
CA PRO A 11 -12.12 42.62 4.28
C PRO A 11 -12.39 43.32 2.94
N ASP A 12 -13.65 43.35 2.52
CA ASP A 12 -14.12 44.12 1.36
C ASP A 12 -13.95 45.62 1.66
N PRO A 13 -13.32 46.45 0.80
CA PRO A 13 -12.83 47.77 1.20
C PRO A 13 -13.92 48.84 1.40
N ASN A 14 -15.20 48.47 1.42
CA ASN A 14 -16.31 49.36 1.79
C ASN A 14 -17.53 48.53 2.24
N PRO A 15 -17.69 48.19 3.54
CA PRO A 15 -18.86 47.47 4.02
C PRO A 15 -20.05 48.41 4.11
N VAL A 16 -20.89 48.44 3.07
CA VAL A 16 -22.21 49.07 3.16
C VAL A 16 -23.12 48.14 3.97
N THR A 17 -23.16 48.33 5.28
CA THR A 17 -24.04 47.58 6.18
C THR A 17 -25.50 47.94 5.88
N ILE A 18 -26.36 46.94 5.68
CA ILE A 18 -27.80 47.11 5.39
C ILE A 18 -28.59 46.57 6.59
N VAL A 19 -29.57 47.33 7.06
CA VAL A 19 -30.45 46.98 8.19
C VAL A 19 -31.82 46.54 7.66
N ARG A 20 -32.32 45.40 8.16
CA ARG A 20 -33.67 44.88 7.89
C ARG A 20 -34.64 45.40 8.95
N HIS A 21 -35.73 46.02 8.51
CA HIS A 21 -36.85 46.44 9.35
C HIS A 21 -38.09 45.63 9.03
N THR A 22 -38.88 45.32 10.05
CA THR A 22 -40.03 44.42 9.96
C THR A 22 -41.17 45.07 10.76
N ILE A 23 -42.27 45.43 10.10
CA ILE A 23 -43.40 46.13 10.73
C ILE A 23 -44.62 45.21 10.75
N PRO A 24 -45.13 44.80 11.95
CA PRO A 24 -46.37 44.03 12.09
C PRO A 24 -47.61 44.93 11.92
N LYS A 25 -48.69 44.42 11.32
CA LYS A 25 -50.01 45.09 11.30
C LYS A 25 -50.85 44.69 12.52
N THR A 26 -51.44 45.64 13.25
CA THR A 26 -52.31 45.42 14.43
C THR A 26 -53.75 45.07 14.04
N ILE A 27 -54.40 44.19 14.83
CA ILE A 27 -55.69 43.49 14.57
C ILE A 27 -56.71 43.85 15.67
N GLU A 28 -58.01 43.98 15.34
CA GLU A 28 -59.11 43.91 16.32
C GLU A 28 -59.73 42.50 16.36
N VAL A 29 -59.99 42.07 17.61
CA VAL A 29 -60.13 40.71 18.16
C VAL A 29 -61.21 39.83 17.52
N GLN A 30 -60.80 38.75 16.84
CA GLN A 30 -61.06 37.33 17.16
C GLN A 30 -60.38 36.46 16.07
N GLU A 31 -59.48 35.57 16.48
CA GLU A 31 -58.54 34.73 15.70
C GLU A 31 -57.17 35.34 15.33
N ALA A 32 -56.10 34.61 15.67
CA ALA A 32 -54.72 35.09 15.70
C ALA A 32 -53.88 34.64 14.48
N HIS A 33 -53.70 35.51 13.48
CA HIS A 33 -52.64 35.44 12.48
C HIS A 33 -52.12 36.86 12.14
N PHE A 34 -50.81 37.13 12.31
CA PHE A 34 -50.20 38.44 12.04
C PHE A 34 -49.50 38.49 10.66
N GLU A 35 -49.89 39.42 9.78
CA GLU A 35 -49.14 39.76 8.55
C GLU A 35 -48.05 40.82 8.82
N VAL A 36 -46.91 40.71 8.11
CA VAL A 36 -45.72 41.52 8.37
C VAL A 36 -45.06 42.00 7.07
N THR A 37 -44.68 43.29 6.98
CA THR A 37 -43.96 43.87 5.83
C THR A 37 -42.49 44.15 6.17
N ILE A 38 -41.56 43.86 5.23
CA ILE A 38 -40.10 43.98 5.45
C ILE A 38 -39.49 45.04 4.54
N PHE A 39 -38.63 45.90 5.10
CA PHE A 39 -37.87 46.94 4.39
C PHE A 39 -36.37 46.82 4.67
N TYR A 40 -35.54 47.26 3.72
CA TYR A 40 -34.07 47.25 3.84
C TYR A 40 -33.52 48.67 3.61
N ARG A 41 -32.64 49.15 4.51
CA ARG A 41 -32.00 50.47 4.42
C ARG A 41 -30.50 50.39 4.67
N SER A 42 -29.71 51.28 4.09
CA SER A 42 -28.31 51.48 4.49
C SER A 42 -28.24 51.97 5.95
N VAL A 43 -27.17 51.65 6.69
CA VAL A 43 -26.99 52.25 8.04
C VAL A 43 -26.78 53.76 7.96
N ALA A 44 -26.19 54.25 6.87
CA ALA A 44 -25.97 55.67 6.59
C ALA A 44 -27.16 56.29 5.81
N CYS A 45 -28.39 55.97 6.19
CA CYS A 45 -29.58 56.49 5.52
C CYS A 45 -29.95 57.87 6.09
N ASP A 46 -29.84 58.92 5.28
CA ASP A 46 -30.01 60.31 5.74
C ASP A 46 -31.46 60.82 5.81
N ILE A 47 -32.46 60.03 5.40
CA ILE A 47 -33.86 60.48 5.31
C ILE A 47 -34.79 59.48 6.01
N VAL A 48 -35.71 60.00 6.83
CA VAL A 48 -36.91 59.29 7.32
C VAL A 48 -38.08 59.72 6.43
N VAL A 49 -38.50 58.86 5.50
CA VAL A 49 -39.61 59.12 4.59
C VAL A 49 -40.84 58.33 5.05
N ASP A 50 -42.00 59.00 5.16
CA ASP A 50 -43.27 58.33 5.39
C ASP A 50 -43.70 57.56 4.13
N SER A 51 -43.86 56.25 4.31
CA SER A 51 -43.78 55.21 3.27
C SER A 51 -45.03 55.04 2.42
N LYS A 52 -45.76 56.11 2.11
CA LYS A 52 -46.89 56.04 1.17
C LYS A 52 -46.70 56.80 -0.14
N HIS A 53 -45.93 57.89 -0.24
CA HIS A 53 -46.00 58.75 -1.44
C HIS A 53 -44.71 59.37 -2.03
N SER A 54 -43.50 58.85 -1.81
CA SER A 54 -42.36 59.25 -2.68
C SER A 54 -41.42 58.09 -3.05
N LYS A 55 -41.05 58.00 -4.34
CA LYS A 55 -40.08 57.04 -4.89
C LYS A 55 -38.63 57.52 -4.72
N GLU A 56 -38.37 58.37 -3.73
CA GLU A 56 -37.07 59.00 -3.55
C GLU A 56 -36.25 58.23 -2.51
N SER A 57 -35.15 57.63 -2.96
CA SER A 57 -34.18 56.97 -2.09
C SER A 57 -32.95 57.87 -1.92
N CYS A 58 -32.43 58.03 -0.70
CA CYS A 58 -31.16 58.71 -0.50
C CYS A 58 -30.00 57.99 -1.23
N GLN A 59 -28.98 58.75 -1.62
CA GLN A 59 -27.84 58.27 -2.42
C GLN A 59 -27.12 57.04 -1.82
N PRO A 60 -26.93 56.94 -0.48
CA PRO A 60 -26.35 55.75 0.13
C PRO A 60 -27.21 54.49 -0.06
N CYS A 61 -28.54 54.61 0.07
CA CYS A 61 -29.47 53.49 -0.14
C CYS A 61 -29.57 53.08 -1.61
N ALA A 62 -29.50 54.03 -2.56
CA ALA A 62 -29.46 53.74 -3.99
C ALA A 62 -28.20 52.95 -4.38
N THR A 63 -27.05 53.34 -3.82
CA THR A 63 -25.76 52.68 -4.07
C THR A 63 -25.75 51.25 -3.52
N ALA A 64 -26.22 51.05 -2.28
CA ALA A 64 -26.37 49.73 -1.67
C ALA A 64 -27.25 48.80 -2.52
N SER A 65 -28.39 49.31 -2.98
CA SER A 65 -29.33 48.57 -3.84
C SER A 65 -28.68 48.13 -5.16
N ASN A 66 -27.90 49.01 -5.80
CA ASN A 66 -27.23 48.70 -7.05
C ASN A 66 -26.13 47.63 -6.89
N THR A 67 -25.39 47.64 -5.78
CA THR A 67 -24.40 46.60 -5.47
C THR A 67 -25.06 45.24 -5.28
N VAL A 68 -26.18 45.17 -4.55
CA VAL A 68 -26.97 43.94 -4.39
C VAL A 68 -27.49 43.44 -5.75
N LYS A 69 -27.99 44.33 -6.61
CA LYS A 69 -28.43 43.99 -7.97
C LYS A 69 -27.28 43.42 -8.83
N ARG A 70 -26.06 43.97 -8.72
CA ARG A 70 -24.88 43.45 -9.43
C ARG A 70 -24.47 42.06 -8.92
N ALA A 71 -24.47 41.84 -7.61
CA ALA A 71 -24.18 40.54 -7.02
C ALA A 71 -25.22 39.47 -7.45
N ALA A 72 -26.50 39.83 -7.47
CA ALA A 72 -27.58 38.95 -7.97
C ALA A 72 -27.40 38.59 -9.47
N ARG A 73 -26.97 39.53 -10.31
CA ARG A 73 -26.61 39.28 -11.72
C ARG A 73 -25.42 38.33 -11.88
N LYS A 74 -24.41 38.41 -11.00
CA LYS A 74 -23.25 37.50 -11.02
C LYS A 74 -23.66 36.07 -10.61
N LYS A 75 -24.53 35.94 -9.61
CA LYS A 75 -25.06 34.65 -9.14
C LYS A 75 -25.94 33.95 -10.19
N SER A 76 -26.77 34.71 -10.92
CA SER A 76 -27.57 34.16 -12.03
C SER A 76 -26.75 33.72 -13.24
N LYS A 77 -25.65 34.41 -13.58
CA LYS A 77 -24.72 33.92 -14.63
C LYS A 77 -24.04 32.60 -14.24
N ALA A 78 -23.69 32.41 -12.97
CA ALA A 78 -23.00 31.21 -12.50
C ALA A 78 -23.87 29.94 -12.45
N SER A 79 -25.21 30.08 -12.42
CA SER A 79 -26.14 28.94 -12.46
C SER A 79 -26.34 28.38 -13.88
N GLY A 80 -26.08 29.16 -14.93
CA GLY A 80 -26.27 28.75 -16.33
C GLY A 80 -25.10 27.99 -16.97
N THR A 81 -23.93 27.96 -16.34
CA THR A 81 -22.73 27.25 -16.87
C THR A 81 -22.67 25.80 -16.36
N PRO A 82 -22.28 24.80 -17.19
CA PRO A 82 -22.16 23.40 -16.80
C PRO A 82 -21.23 23.15 -15.60
N ALA A 83 -21.48 22.06 -14.88
CA ALA A 83 -20.62 21.60 -13.79
C ALA A 83 -19.31 20.98 -14.32
N LYS A 84 -18.23 21.07 -13.53
CA LYS A 84 -16.94 20.42 -13.84
C LYS A 84 -17.05 18.90 -13.61
N SER A 85 -16.22 18.09 -14.28
CA SER A 85 -16.37 16.61 -14.36
C SER A 85 -16.26 15.83 -13.04
N LYS A 86 -15.99 16.49 -11.91
CA LYS A 86 -15.92 15.91 -10.56
C LYS A 86 -16.65 16.76 -9.51
N ALA A 87 -17.50 17.68 -9.94
CA ALA A 87 -18.28 18.50 -9.01
C ALA A 87 -19.34 17.64 -8.31
N SER A 88 -19.51 17.82 -6.99
CA SER A 88 -20.56 17.13 -6.25
C SER A 88 -21.93 17.52 -6.79
N LEU A 89 -22.72 16.52 -7.18
CA LEU A 89 -24.07 16.70 -7.73
C LEU A 89 -25.03 17.25 -6.67
N GLN A 90 -24.85 16.87 -5.40
CA GLN A 90 -25.65 17.36 -4.27
C GLN A 90 -25.42 18.85 -3.99
N ALA A 91 -24.24 19.37 -4.34
CA ALA A 91 -23.88 20.78 -4.16
C ALA A 91 -24.23 21.66 -5.37
N CYS A 92 -24.77 21.09 -6.47
CA CYS A 92 -25.12 21.83 -7.67
C CYS A 92 -26.62 22.17 -7.72
N GLY A 93 -26.94 23.43 -8.00
CA GLY A 93 -28.31 23.86 -8.21
C GLY A 93 -28.96 23.25 -9.47
N PRO A 94 -30.30 23.18 -9.53
CA PRO A 94 -31.03 22.49 -10.59
C PRO A 94 -30.76 23.04 -12.01
N ASP A 95 -30.62 24.36 -12.16
CA ASP A 95 -30.34 24.98 -13.48
C ASP A 95 -28.95 24.59 -14.01
N LYS A 96 -27.98 24.45 -13.11
CA LYS A 96 -26.62 24.03 -13.44
C LYS A 96 -26.57 22.57 -13.87
N LEU A 97 -27.38 21.72 -13.24
CA LEU A 97 -27.56 20.33 -13.64
C LEU A 97 -28.23 20.23 -15.02
N ARG A 98 -29.28 21.01 -15.29
CA ARG A 98 -29.93 21.07 -16.61
C ARG A 98 -28.96 21.50 -17.72
N ALA A 99 -28.13 22.52 -17.48
CA ALA A 99 -27.09 22.96 -18.41
C ALA A 99 -26.05 21.86 -18.67
N THR A 100 -25.67 21.11 -17.62
CA THR A 100 -24.74 19.98 -17.72
C THR A 100 -25.32 18.85 -18.57
N VAL A 101 -26.56 18.43 -18.30
CA VAL A 101 -27.25 17.39 -19.08
C VAL A 101 -27.36 17.78 -20.55
N ARG A 102 -27.69 19.05 -20.85
CA ARG A 102 -27.76 19.54 -22.23
C ARG A 102 -26.41 19.47 -22.94
N SER A 103 -25.33 19.88 -22.27
CA SER A 103 -23.97 19.79 -22.80
C SER A 103 -23.56 18.34 -23.05
N THR A 104 -23.88 17.43 -22.13
CA THR A 104 -23.56 16.01 -22.27
C THR A 104 -24.35 15.36 -23.40
N ARG A 105 -25.64 15.68 -23.56
CA ARG A 105 -26.44 15.18 -24.69
C ARG A 105 -25.89 15.62 -26.04
N LEU A 106 -25.38 16.86 -26.14
CA LEU A 106 -24.72 17.33 -27.37
C LEU A 106 -23.42 16.56 -27.64
N GLN A 107 -22.63 16.27 -26.61
CA GLN A 107 -21.41 15.45 -26.76
C GLN A 107 -21.73 14.01 -27.17
N VAL A 108 -22.76 13.40 -26.58
CA VAL A 108 -23.22 12.06 -26.96
C VAL A 108 -23.63 12.05 -28.43
N LYS A 109 -24.40 13.05 -28.86
CA LYS A 109 -24.80 13.16 -30.27
C LYS A 109 -23.61 13.31 -31.22
N ASP A 110 -22.61 14.14 -30.89
CA ASP A 110 -21.38 14.26 -31.70
C ASP A 110 -20.61 12.93 -31.79
N LEU A 111 -20.58 12.15 -30.70
CA LEU A 111 -19.95 10.83 -30.69
C LEU A 111 -20.74 9.79 -31.50
N GLU A 112 -22.07 9.83 -31.43
CA GLU A 112 -22.96 8.99 -32.26
C GLU A 112 -22.77 9.31 -33.75
N ASP A 113 -22.72 10.59 -34.11
CA ASP A 113 -22.49 11.04 -35.49
C ASP A 113 -21.11 10.58 -36.00
N ARG A 114 -20.07 10.62 -35.15
CA ARG A 114 -18.73 10.08 -35.49
C ARG A 114 -18.72 8.56 -35.66
N LEU A 115 -19.43 7.83 -34.80
CA LEU A 115 -19.58 6.38 -34.92
C LEU A 115 -20.27 6.03 -36.24
N GLN A 116 -21.32 6.77 -36.59
CA GLN A 116 -22.04 6.58 -37.85
C GLN A 116 -21.12 6.88 -39.05
N GLN A 117 -20.33 7.95 -39.01
CA GLN A 117 -19.32 8.24 -40.03
C GLN A 117 -18.26 7.13 -40.14
N MET A 118 -17.83 6.52 -39.03
CA MET A 118 -16.92 5.38 -39.06
C MET A 118 -17.57 4.15 -39.69
N GLN A 119 -18.83 3.86 -39.36
CA GLN A 119 -19.59 2.77 -39.98
C GLN A 119 -19.75 2.99 -41.48
N THR A 120 -20.12 4.19 -41.93
CA THR A 120 -20.23 4.51 -43.36
C THR A 120 -18.88 4.42 -44.08
N LYS A 121 -17.77 4.77 -43.42
CA LYS A 121 -16.42 4.55 -43.99
C LYS A 121 -16.08 3.06 -44.10
N ILE A 122 -16.46 2.24 -43.13
CA ILE A 122 -16.30 0.78 -43.20
C ILE A 122 -17.15 0.20 -44.33
N GLU A 123 -18.35 0.71 -44.58
CA GLU A 123 -19.19 0.26 -45.69
C GLU A 123 -18.66 0.71 -47.06
N GLN A 124 -18.10 1.92 -47.16
CA GLN A 124 -17.63 2.50 -48.42
C GLN A 124 -16.20 2.10 -48.81
N GLN A 125 -15.33 1.91 -47.81
CA GLN A 125 -13.91 1.56 -48.01
C GLN A 125 -13.59 0.14 -47.53
N GLY A 126 -14.53 -0.54 -46.88
CA GLY A 126 -14.37 -1.93 -46.50
C GLY A 126 -14.42 -2.80 -47.74
N ILE A 127 -13.37 -3.59 -47.93
CA ILE A 127 -13.40 -4.70 -48.87
C ILE A 127 -14.29 -5.76 -48.23
N GLY A 128 -15.44 -6.07 -48.85
CA GLY A 128 -16.27 -7.20 -48.46
C GLY A 128 -15.44 -8.48 -48.55
N ILE A 129 -15.33 -9.19 -47.43
CA ILE A 129 -14.62 -10.48 -47.41
C ILE A 129 -15.41 -11.41 -48.32
N SER A 130 -14.84 -11.76 -49.47
CA SER A 130 -15.45 -12.73 -50.38
C SER A 130 -15.61 -14.07 -49.67
N GLU A 131 -16.64 -14.84 -50.02
CA GLU A 131 -16.93 -16.17 -49.44
C GLU A 131 -15.72 -17.13 -49.54
N SER A 132 -14.79 -16.92 -50.48
CA SER A 132 -13.50 -17.62 -50.59
C SER A 132 -12.42 -17.15 -49.60
N LEU A 133 -12.34 -15.83 -49.34
CA LEU A 133 -11.40 -15.24 -48.38
C LEU A 133 -11.80 -15.55 -46.93
N GLU A 134 -13.10 -15.63 -46.65
CA GLU A 134 -13.63 -16.07 -45.35
C GLU A 134 -13.32 -17.55 -45.10
N ASN A 135 -13.47 -18.40 -46.12
CA ASN A 135 -13.10 -19.82 -46.06
C ASN A 135 -11.58 -20.06 -45.96
N ASP A 136 -10.74 -19.18 -46.52
CA ASP A 136 -9.27 -19.22 -46.35
C ASP A 136 -8.81 -18.73 -44.97
N ILE A 137 -9.47 -17.72 -44.38
CA ILE A 137 -9.23 -17.26 -43.00
C ILE A 137 -9.68 -18.32 -41.98
N LEU A 138 -10.80 -19.01 -42.25
CA LEU A 138 -11.32 -20.10 -41.42
C LEU A 138 -10.49 -21.39 -41.53
N LYS A 139 -9.83 -21.65 -42.67
CA LYS A 139 -8.80 -22.70 -42.80
C LYS A 139 -7.45 -22.31 -42.18
N MET A 140 -7.06 -21.02 -42.20
CA MET A 140 -5.85 -20.50 -41.54
C MET A 140 -5.97 -20.35 -40.01
N MET A 141 -7.16 -20.10 -39.44
CA MET A 141 -7.35 -20.16 -37.98
C MET A 141 -7.38 -21.59 -37.41
N GLY A 142 -7.33 -22.60 -38.30
CA GLY A 142 -6.91 -23.98 -38.02
C GLY A 142 -5.53 -24.34 -38.63
N GLY A 143 -4.85 -23.39 -39.27
CA GLY A 143 -3.58 -23.55 -40.00
C GLY A 143 -2.54 -22.53 -39.54
N GLN A 144 -1.79 -22.88 -38.48
CA GLN A 144 -0.62 -22.21 -37.90
C GLN A 144 -0.21 -20.85 -38.51
N SER A 145 -0.44 -19.74 -37.79
CA SER A 145 0.44 -18.58 -37.93
C SER A 145 1.89 -19.04 -37.67
N LEU A 146 2.81 -18.70 -38.57
CA LEU A 146 4.26 -19.02 -38.47
C LEU A 146 4.88 -18.44 -37.18
N GLU A 147 4.30 -17.36 -36.64
CA GLU A 147 4.77 -16.69 -35.42
C GLU A 147 4.03 -17.14 -34.15
N ALA A 148 2.99 -17.98 -34.27
CA ALA A 148 2.27 -18.46 -33.09
C ALA A 148 3.16 -19.41 -32.29
N THR A 149 3.47 -19.01 -31.05
CA THR A 149 4.21 -19.86 -30.11
C THR A 149 3.49 -21.19 -29.88
N PRO A 150 4.20 -22.26 -29.51
CA PRO A 150 3.55 -23.53 -29.14
C PRO A 150 2.46 -23.35 -28.08
N HIS A 151 2.65 -22.43 -27.14
CA HIS A 151 1.65 -22.10 -26.13
C HIS A 151 0.40 -21.45 -26.73
N MET A 152 0.54 -20.50 -27.66
CA MET A 152 -0.60 -19.89 -28.34
C MET A 152 -1.41 -20.91 -29.15
N LYS A 153 -0.72 -21.80 -29.88
CA LYS A 153 -1.35 -22.89 -30.63
C LYS A 153 -2.13 -23.82 -29.71
N PHE A 154 -1.50 -24.23 -28.61
CA PHE A 154 -2.13 -25.06 -27.58
C PHE A 154 -3.34 -24.36 -26.95
N SER A 155 -3.19 -23.11 -26.51
CA SER A 155 -4.27 -22.32 -25.90
C SER A 155 -5.45 -22.16 -26.85
N TRP A 156 -5.20 -21.88 -28.13
CA TRP A 156 -6.24 -21.74 -29.14
C TRP A 156 -6.98 -23.07 -29.38
N GLN A 157 -6.24 -24.16 -29.53
CA GLN A 157 -6.83 -25.50 -29.69
C GLN A 157 -7.74 -25.84 -28.50
N GLU A 158 -7.28 -25.57 -27.28
CA GLU A 158 -8.08 -25.79 -26.08
C GLU A 158 -9.31 -24.90 -26.02
N GLN A 159 -9.20 -23.63 -26.41
CA GLN A 159 -10.36 -22.75 -26.51
C GLN A 159 -11.38 -23.28 -27.53
N MET A 160 -10.91 -23.77 -28.68
CA MET A 160 -11.78 -24.37 -29.70
C MET A 160 -12.49 -25.64 -29.18
N ASN A 161 -11.75 -26.54 -28.52
CA ASN A 161 -12.29 -27.74 -27.89
C ASN A 161 -13.35 -27.38 -26.83
N LEU A 162 -13.10 -26.35 -26.02
CA LEU A 162 -14.01 -25.87 -24.98
C LEU A 162 -15.25 -25.16 -25.54
N LEU A 163 -15.14 -24.51 -26.70
CA LEU A 163 -16.26 -23.93 -27.45
C LEU A 163 -17.19 -25.01 -27.99
N GLN A 164 -16.62 -26.10 -28.51
CA GLN A 164 -17.37 -27.26 -29.00
C GLN A 164 -18.01 -28.10 -27.88
N SER A 165 -17.50 -27.97 -26.65
CA SER A 165 -18.01 -28.70 -25.48
C SER A 165 -19.22 -28.01 -24.84
N ALA A 166 -20.20 -28.79 -24.40
CA ALA A 166 -21.33 -28.30 -23.61
C ALA A 166 -20.85 -27.59 -22.33
N LYS A 167 -21.51 -26.48 -21.94
CA LYS A 167 -21.10 -25.63 -20.81
C LYS A 167 -20.83 -26.42 -19.51
N MET A 168 -21.66 -27.42 -19.20
CA MET A 168 -21.56 -28.25 -17.99
C MET A 168 -20.62 -29.46 -18.13
N GLY A 169 -20.18 -29.78 -19.35
CA GLY A 169 -19.30 -30.92 -19.66
C GLY A 169 -17.84 -30.54 -19.86
N ARG A 170 -17.48 -29.26 -19.75
CA ARG A 170 -16.12 -28.77 -20.00
C ARG A 170 -15.11 -29.42 -19.04
N ARG A 171 -14.05 -30.01 -19.63
CA ARG A 171 -12.88 -30.53 -18.93
C ARG A 171 -11.68 -29.70 -19.35
N TYR A 172 -10.99 -29.12 -18.37
CA TYR A 172 -9.85 -28.24 -18.63
C TYR A 172 -8.56 -29.04 -18.59
N HIS A 173 -7.71 -28.87 -19.60
CA HIS A 173 -6.37 -29.41 -19.57
C HIS A 173 -5.54 -28.76 -18.42
N PRO A 174 -4.63 -29.50 -17.76
CA PRO A 174 -3.82 -28.98 -16.65
C PRO A 174 -3.06 -27.68 -16.95
N GLN A 175 -2.59 -27.51 -18.19
CA GLN A 175 -1.93 -26.27 -18.61
C GLN A 175 -2.87 -25.05 -18.61
N VAL A 176 -4.15 -25.24 -18.95
CA VAL A 176 -5.16 -24.17 -18.88
C VAL A 176 -5.44 -23.80 -17.43
N ILE A 177 -5.53 -24.80 -16.54
CA ILE A 177 -5.65 -24.59 -15.09
C ILE A 177 -4.43 -23.82 -14.55
N HIS A 178 -3.21 -24.21 -14.92
CA HIS A 178 -1.99 -23.54 -14.49
C HIS A 178 -1.93 -22.08 -14.97
N PHE A 179 -2.28 -21.82 -16.24
CA PHE A 179 -2.39 -20.47 -16.78
C PHE A 179 -3.42 -19.64 -16.02
N ALA A 180 -4.61 -20.19 -15.79
CA ALA A 180 -5.68 -19.54 -15.04
C ALA A 180 -5.28 -19.26 -13.58
N LEU A 181 -4.61 -20.19 -12.90
CA LEU A 181 -4.06 -19.99 -11.55
C LEU A 181 -3.02 -18.86 -11.53
N SER A 182 -2.17 -18.76 -12.54
CA SER A 182 -1.14 -17.71 -12.64
C SER A 182 -1.75 -16.31 -12.79
N ILE A 183 -2.76 -16.16 -13.63
CA ILE A 183 -3.47 -14.88 -13.79
C ILE A 183 -4.28 -14.56 -12.52
N HIS A 184 -5.10 -15.51 -12.06
CA HIS A 184 -5.94 -15.32 -10.88
C HIS A 184 -5.10 -15.04 -9.63
N GLY A 185 -3.94 -15.68 -9.48
CA GLY A 185 -3.03 -15.45 -8.35
C GLY A 185 -2.43 -14.05 -8.31
N LYS A 186 -2.25 -13.39 -9.46
CA LYS A 186 -1.71 -12.03 -9.56
C LYS A 186 -2.80 -10.96 -9.59
N TYR A 187 -3.85 -11.21 -10.36
CA TYR A 187 -4.92 -10.24 -10.66
C TYR A 187 -6.30 -10.93 -10.67
N PRO A 188 -6.91 -11.22 -9.52
CA PRO A 188 -8.23 -11.87 -9.44
C PRO A 188 -9.33 -11.11 -10.17
N SER A 189 -9.32 -9.77 -10.10
CA SER A 189 -10.32 -8.92 -10.77
C SER A 189 -10.23 -9.00 -12.30
N ALA A 190 -9.02 -8.90 -12.84
CA ALA A 190 -8.79 -9.03 -14.28
C ALA A 190 -9.14 -10.44 -14.77
N TYR A 191 -8.83 -11.48 -14.00
CA TYR A 191 -9.25 -12.84 -14.31
C TYR A 191 -10.77 -12.96 -14.42
N ARG A 192 -11.50 -12.37 -13.48
CA ARG A 192 -12.96 -12.35 -13.47
C ARG A 192 -13.53 -11.62 -14.69
N GLU A 193 -12.98 -10.46 -15.02
CA GLU A 193 -13.40 -9.70 -16.20
C GLU A 193 -13.13 -10.47 -17.51
N LEU A 194 -11.98 -11.11 -17.65
CA LEU A 194 -11.66 -11.95 -18.81
C LEU A 194 -12.60 -13.16 -18.95
N ARG A 195 -12.98 -13.77 -17.84
CA ARG A 195 -13.92 -14.90 -17.82
C ARG A 195 -15.36 -14.43 -18.12
N ASP A 196 -15.79 -13.37 -17.44
CA ASP A 196 -17.19 -12.92 -17.47
C ASP A 196 -17.53 -12.17 -18.77
N SER A 197 -16.54 -11.52 -19.42
CA SER A 197 -16.68 -10.96 -20.76
C SER A 197 -16.92 -12.02 -21.85
N GLY A 198 -16.63 -13.29 -21.57
CA GLY A 198 -16.74 -14.37 -22.54
C GLY A 198 -15.64 -14.38 -23.59
N ALA A 199 -14.64 -13.49 -23.49
CA ALA A 199 -13.50 -13.44 -24.39
C ALA A 199 -12.66 -14.73 -24.34
N LEU A 200 -12.58 -15.37 -23.17
CA LEU A 200 -11.94 -16.67 -22.98
C LEU A 200 -12.82 -17.59 -22.14
N ILE A 201 -12.89 -18.86 -22.52
CA ILE A 201 -13.48 -19.91 -21.71
C ILE A 201 -12.47 -20.34 -20.66
N LEU A 202 -12.67 -19.84 -19.44
CA LEU A 202 -11.79 -20.08 -18.31
C LEU A 202 -12.52 -20.83 -17.17
N PRO A 203 -11.77 -21.57 -16.33
CA PRO A 203 -12.32 -22.22 -15.15
C PRO A 203 -13.06 -21.25 -14.22
N SER A 204 -13.96 -21.78 -13.38
CA SER A 204 -14.53 -20.97 -12.31
C SER A 204 -13.51 -20.73 -11.20
N GLU A 205 -13.67 -19.63 -10.46
CA GLU A 205 -12.85 -19.36 -9.27
C GLU A 205 -12.95 -20.47 -8.21
N ARG A 206 -14.08 -21.19 -8.18
CA ARG A 206 -14.24 -22.39 -7.35
C ARG A 206 -13.27 -23.50 -7.76
N VAL A 207 -13.23 -23.83 -9.05
CA VAL A 207 -12.30 -24.84 -9.59
C VAL A 207 -10.86 -24.43 -9.28
N LEU A 208 -10.50 -23.17 -9.52
CA LEU A 208 -9.16 -22.68 -9.19
C LEU A 208 -8.83 -22.81 -7.71
N ARG A 209 -9.78 -22.53 -6.82
CA ARG A 209 -9.60 -22.72 -5.38
C ARG A 209 -9.38 -24.18 -5.01
N ASP A 210 -10.11 -25.10 -5.63
CA ASP A 210 -9.97 -26.53 -5.38
C ASP A 210 -8.58 -27.03 -5.81
N TYR A 211 -8.08 -26.58 -6.98
CA TYR A 211 -6.71 -26.87 -7.41
C TYR A 211 -5.63 -26.19 -6.54
N LYS A 212 -5.85 -24.93 -6.14
CA LYS A 212 -4.92 -24.21 -5.26
C LYS A 212 -4.76 -24.90 -3.91
N ASN A 213 -5.86 -25.44 -3.38
CA ASN A 213 -5.90 -26.09 -2.08
C ASN A 213 -5.76 -27.62 -2.19
N TYR A 214 -5.21 -28.13 -3.29
CA TYR A 214 -4.95 -29.55 -3.47
C TYR A 214 -4.07 -30.10 -2.33
N PHE A 215 -3.01 -29.36 -1.99
CA PHE A 215 -2.24 -29.59 -0.77
C PHE A 215 -2.89 -28.81 0.37
N LYS A 216 -3.28 -29.53 1.44
CA LYS A 216 -3.85 -28.90 2.62
C LYS A 216 -2.74 -28.20 3.40
N PRO A 217 -2.79 -26.86 3.56
CA PRO A 217 -1.79 -26.16 4.35
C PRO A 217 -1.94 -26.56 5.82
N LYS A 218 -0.88 -27.13 6.39
CA LYS A 218 -0.78 -27.45 7.82
C LYS A 218 0.51 -26.82 8.35
N ALA A 219 0.45 -26.25 9.55
CA ALA A 219 1.67 -25.86 10.25
C ALA A 219 2.56 -27.10 10.45
N ASP A 220 3.87 -26.89 10.53
CA ASP A 220 4.95 -27.87 10.39
C ASP A 220 5.58 -27.94 8.99
N ILE A 221 6.57 -28.81 8.86
CA ILE A 221 7.27 -29.11 7.60
C ILE A 221 6.35 -29.94 6.71
N ASN A 222 5.86 -29.35 5.63
CA ASN A 222 5.00 -30.05 4.68
C ASN A 222 5.82 -31.08 3.86
N LYS A 223 5.44 -32.35 3.96
CA LYS A 223 6.13 -33.47 3.30
C LYS A 223 6.01 -33.42 1.77
N GLU A 224 4.86 -33.03 1.22
CA GLU A 224 4.67 -32.93 -0.23
C GLU A 224 5.56 -31.84 -0.85
N ASN A 225 5.72 -30.72 -0.14
CA ASN A 225 6.63 -29.64 -0.54
C ASN A 225 8.09 -30.09 -0.48
N VAL A 226 8.48 -30.86 0.53
CA VAL A 226 9.82 -31.44 0.63
C VAL A 226 10.08 -32.38 -0.55
N GLU A 227 9.14 -33.25 -0.93
CA GLU A 227 9.31 -34.14 -2.07
C GLU A 227 9.47 -33.36 -3.39
N THR A 228 8.59 -32.38 -3.62
CA THR A 228 8.66 -31.51 -4.81
C THR A 228 9.99 -30.75 -4.87
N LEU A 229 10.49 -30.28 -3.72
CA LEU A 229 11.80 -29.65 -3.63
C LEU A 229 12.93 -30.63 -3.93
N ARG A 230 12.84 -31.89 -3.49
CA ARG A 230 13.84 -32.92 -3.77
C ARG A 230 14.00 -33.14 -5.27
N GLU A 231 12.88 -33.23 -5.98
CA GLU A 231 12.89 -33.36 -7.44
C GLU A 231 13.60 -32.17 -8.09
N ARG A 232 13.31 -30.94 -7.64
CA ARG A 232 13.97 -29.74 -8.16
C ARG A 232 15.47 -29.72 -7.84
N THR A 233 15.87 -30.10 -6.62
CA THR A 233 17.27 -30.05 -6.17
C THR A 233 18.10 -31.23 -6.66
N SER A 234 17.49 -32.27 -7.22
CA SER A 234 18.20 -33.42 -7.82
C SER A 234 19.20 -32.98 -8.90
N SER A 235 18.79 -32.01 -9.73
CA SER A 235 19.57 -31.44 -10.82
C SER A 235 20.68 -30.47 -10.38
N PHE A 236 20.78 -30.12 -9.09
CA PHE A 236 21.70 -29.08 -8.62
C PHE A 236 23.14 -29.58 -8.55
N THR A 237 24.05 -28.75 -9.06
CA THR A 237 25.50 -28.92 -8.89
C THR A 237 25.92 -28.70 -7.42
N PRO A 238 27.11 -29.16 -7.00
CA PRO A 238 27.57 -28.99 -5.62
C PRO A 238 27.55 -27.55 -5.09
N VAL A 239 27.82 -26.57 -5.96
CA VAL A 239 27.79 -25.13 -5.62
C VAL A 239 26.36 -24.61 -5.48
N GLN A 240 25.44 -25.09 -6.31
CA GLN A 240 24.03 -24.72 -6.27
C GLN A 240 23.29 -25.23 -5.03
N ARG A 241 23.87 -26.20 -4.32
CA ARG A 241 23.29 -26.79 -3.10
C ARG A 241 23.48 -25.93 -1.86
N TYR A 242 24.30 -24.87 -1.90
CA TYR A 242 24.45 -23.98 -0.75
C TYR A 242 23.23 -23.09 -0.56
N VAL A 243 22.71 -23.10 0.67
CA VAL A 243 21.49 -22.38 1.06
C VAL A 243 21.68 -21.63 2.38
N ALA A 244 20.91 -20.57 2.54
CA ALA A 244 20.69 -19.88 3.80
C ALA A 244 19.25 -20.12 4.29
N VAL A 245 19.09 -20.24 5.61
CA VAL A 245 17.79 -20.27 6.28
C VAL A 245 17.51 -18.87 6.82
N VAL A 246 16.38 -18.30 6.46
CA VAL A 246 15.91 -17.00 6.96
C VAL A 246 14.68 -17.26 7.81
N MET A 247 14.67 -16.74 9.03
CA MET A 247 13.55 -16.90 9.95
C MET A 247 13.01 -15.53 10.32
N ASP A 248 11.68 -15.39 10.27
CA ASP A 248 11.00 -14.19 10.72
C ASP A 248 9.62 -14.55 11.28
N GLU A 249 9.17 -13.75 12.24
CA GLU A 249 7.88 -13.89 12.89
C GLU A 249 6.96 -12.75 12.46
N MET A 250 5.81 -13.09 11.89
CA MET A 250 4.82 -12.11 11.46
C MET A 250 3.62 -12.10 12.39
N LYS A 251 3.13 -10.91 12.73
CA LYS A 251 1.87 -10.77 13.46
C LYS A 251 0.69 -11.16 12.57
N ILE A 252 -0.18 -12.00 13.09
CA ILE A 252 -1.42 -12.43 12.42
C ILE A 252 -2.65 -11.94 13.19
N GLN A 253 -3.82 -12.00 12.57
CA GLN A 253 -5.07 -11.73 13.27
C GLN A 253 -5.44 -12.95 14.13
N SER A 254 -5.39 -12.80 15.44
CA SER A 254 -5.83 -13.82 16.39
C SER A 254 -7.33 -14.03 16.28
N ASN A 255 -7.73 -15.20 15.83
CA ASN A 255 -9.13 -15.62 15.79
C ASN A 255 -9.23 -17.14 15.66
N LEU A 256 -10.38 -17.69 16.02
CA LEU A 256 -10.71 -19.08 15.79
C LEU A 256 -11.56 -19.20 14.52
N VAL A 257 -11.20 -20.14 13.66
CA VAL A 257 -11.92 -20.40 12.40
C VAL A 257 -12.35 -21.86 12.38
N PHE A 258 -13.64 -22.10 12.16
CA PHE A 258 -14.17 -23.44 12.02
C PHE A 258 -14.13 -23.88 10.54
N VAL A 259 -13.31 -24.89 10.24
CA VAL A 259 -13.17 -25.44 8.90
C VAL A 259 -14.29 -26.45 8.67
N LYS A 260 -15.37 -26.03 8.00
CA LYS A 260 -16.57 -26.87 7.76
C LYS A 260 -16.28 -28.24 7.11
N VAL A 261 -15.21 -28.34 6.32
CA VAL A 261 -14.88 -29.58 5.58
C VAL A 261 -14.17 -30.60 6.45
N SER A 262 -13.24 -30.18 7.32
CA SER A 262 -12.56 -31.10 8.25
C SER A 262 -13.26 -31.22 9.60
N GLY A 263 -14.14 -30.27 9.94
CA GLY A 263 -14.74 -30.16 11.27
C GLY A 263 -13.78 -29.63 12.33
N GLU A 264 -12.60 -29.16 11.92
CA GLU A 264 -11.54 -28.72 12.84
C GLU A 264 -11.69 -27.23 13.18
N LEU A 265 -11.37 -26.89 14.42
CA LEU A 265 -11.23 -25.52 14.88
C LEU A 265 -9.75 -25.13 14.78
N ILE A 266 -9.43 -24.18 13.90
CA ILE A 266 -8.06 -23.67 13.71
C ILE A 266 -7.90 -22.30 14.36
N GLY A 267 -6.67 -21.93 14.72
CA GLY A 267 -6.33 -20.64 15.30
C GLY A 267 -5.57 -20.72 16.62
N PHE A 268 -5.34 -21.92 17.14
CA PHE A 268 -4.48 -22.16 18.30
C PHE A 268 -2.99 -22.10 17.93
N ILE A 269 -2.14 -21.97 18.95
CA ILE A 269 -0.70 -22.15 18.81
C ILE A 269 -0.41 -23.57 18.30
N ASP A 270 0.44 -23.66 17.28
CA ASP A 270 0.85 -24.93 16.67
C ASP A 270 2.31 -24.86 16.22
N LEU A 271 3.19 -25.46 17.02
CA LEU A 271 4.63 -25.64 16.77
C LEU A 271 4.94 -26.96 16.04
N GLY A 272 3.93 -27.61 15.47
CA GLY A 272 4.05 -28.77 14.60
C GLY A 272 4.24 -30.11 15.30
N ASP A 273 4.40 -30.13 16.63
CA ASP A 273 4.53 -31.36 17.40
C ASP A 273 3.86 -31.22 18.79
N PRO A 274 3.07 -32.22 19.24
CA PRO A 274 2.39 -32.17 20.53
C PRO A 274 3.35 -31.93 21.70
N MET A 275 4.51 -32.60 21.77
CA MET A 275 5.47 -32.43 22.88
C MET A 275 6.05 -31.01 22.94
N THR A 276 6.25 -30.40 21.76
CA THR A 276 6.70 -29.00 21.66
C THR A 276 5.58 -28.02 22.05
N ASN A 277 4.32 -28.37 21.79
CA ASN A 277 3.14 -27.57 22.17
C ASN A 277 2.85 -27.67 23.69
N PHE A 278 2.99 -28.85 24.29
CA PHE A 278 2.79 -29.12 25.73
C PHE A 278 3.88 -28.53 26.64
N ALA A 279 5.00 -28.06 26.09
CA ALA A 279 6.01 -27.33 26.86
C ALA A 279 5.51 -25.96 27.37
N ASN A 280 4.34 -25.51 26.88
CA ASN A 280 3.60 -24.40 27.47
C ASN A 280 2.75 -24.93 28.65
N LEU A 281 3.26 -24.74 29.87
CA LEU A 281 2.75 -25.25 31.16
C LEU A 281 1.37 -24.70 31.61
N THR A 282 0.43 -24.43 30.69
CA THR A 282 -0.91 -23.93 31.03
C THR A 282 -1.97 -24.82 30.42
N ASP A 283 -2.97 -25.23 31.21
CA ASP A 283 -4.10 -26.09 30.82
C ASP A 283 -5.05 -25.48 29.75
N GLU A 284 -4.66 -24.38 29.12
CA GLU A 284 -5.44 -23.66 28.11
C GLU A 284 -4.71 -23.66 26.77
N ASP A 285 -5.40 -24.08 25.70
CA ASP A 285 -4.92 -23.96 24.31
C ASP A 285 -4.90 -22.48 23.89
N PRO A 286 -3.73 -21.82 23.84
CA PRO A 286 -3.70 -20.38 23.60
C PRO A 286 -3.96 -20.09 22.13
N ILE A 287 -4.65 -18.99 21.85
CA ILE A 287 -4.87 -18.50 20.49
C ILE A 287 -3.55 -17.95 19.93
N ALA A 288 -3.22 -18.32 18.69
CA ALA A 288 -2.04 -17.82 18.00
C ALA A 288 -2.17 -16.31 17.70
N THR A 289 -1.08 -15.58 17.91
CA THR A 289 -0.97 -14.14 17.63
C THR A 289 0.06 -13.84 16.55
N HIS A 290 0.95 -14.78 16.29
CA HIS A 290 2.02 -14.68 15.33
C HIS A 290 2.15 -15.97 14.50
N ALA A 291 2.90 -15.87 13.40
CA ALA A 291 3.33 -17.01 12.61
C ALA A 291 4.83 -16.91 12.35
N LEU A 292 5.57 -17.92 12.78
CA LEU A 292 7.00 -18.07 12.53
C LEU A 292 7.20 -18.83 11.22
N ALA A 293 7.93 -18.25 10.27
CA ALA A 293 8.22 -18.87 8.98
C ALA A 293 9.71 -19.14 8.80
N PHE A 294 10.03 -20.28 8.19
CA PHE A 294 11.36 -20.67 7.78
C PHE A 294 11.45 -20.61 6.26
N LEU A 295 12.15 -19.61 5.75
CA LEU A 295 12.41 -19.43 4.33
C LEU A 295 13.81 -19.97 3.98
N VAL A 296 13.87 -20.82 2.96
CA VAL A 296 15.14 -21.30 2.41
C VAL A 296 15.47 -20.49 1.16
N ARG A 297 16.67 -19.92 1.15
CA ARG A 297 17.20 -19.13 0.04
C ARG A 297 18.46 -19.79 -0.52
N GLY A 298 18.45 -20.09 -1.81
CA GLY A 298 19.66 -20.48 -2.53
C GLY A 298 20.67 -19.34 -2.59
N LEU A 299 21.94 -19.63 -2.30
CA LEU A 299 23.02 -18.65 -2.43
C LEU A 299 23.49 -18.50 -3.88
N CYS A 300 23.57 -19.62 -4.59
CA CYS A 300 24.00 -19.68 -5.98
C CYS A 300 22.86 -20.09 -6.94
N THR A 301 21.61 -20.01 -6.48
CA THR A 301 20.41 -20.32 -7.25
C THR A 301 19.29 -19.32 -6.98
N ASP A 302 18.25 -19.36 -7.81
CA ASP A 302 17.04 -18.58 -7.62
C ASP A 302 16.07 -19.20 -6.59
N LEU A 303 16.43 -20.33 -5.96
CA LEU A 303 15.61 -21.03 -4.98
C LEU A 303 15.14 -20.08 -3.87
N LYS A 304 13.81 -19.96 -3.71
CA LYS A 304 13.12 -19.30 -2.59
C LYS A 304 11.93 -20.18 -2.25
N HIS A 305 11.90 -20.73 -1.05
CA HIS A 305 10.79 -21.58 -0.64
C HIS A 305 10.58 -21.54 0.86
N ILE A 306 9.33 -21.42 1.30
CA ILE A 306 8.98 -21.53 2.71
C ILE A 306 8.91 -23.02 3.03
N ILE A 307 9.88 -23.53 3.79
CA ILE A 307 9.99 -24.96 4.09
C ILE A 307 9.07 -25.37 5.25
N ALA A 308 8.87 -24.45 6.19
CA ALA A 308 8.07 -24.66 7.37
C ALA A 308 7.44 -23.35 7.83
N TYR A 309 6.27 -23.44 8.43
CA TYR A 309 5.70 -22.36 9.20
C TYR A 309 4.98 -22.92 10.43
N PHE A 310 4.90 -22.11 11.48
CA PHE A 310 4.35 -22.47 12.77
C PHE A 310 3.51 -21.32 13.31
N PHE A 311 2.43 -21.64 14.02
CA PHE A 311 1.60 -20.64 14.67
C PHE A 311 2.07 -20.45 16.11
N THR A 312 2.37 -19.20 16.47
CA THR A 312 3.04 -18.85 17.73
C THR A 312 2.23 -17.80 18.49
N GLY A 313 2.43 -17.74 19.81
CA GLY A 313 1.95 -16.65 20.66
C GLY A 313 3.08 -15.66 20.93
N ASN A 314 4.06 -16.11 21.71
CA ASN A 314 5.34 -15.45 21.93
C ASN A 314 6.45 -16.47 21.72
N VAL A 315 7.17 -16.40 20.61
CA VAL A 315 8.24 -17.37 20.36
C VAL A 315 9.42 -17.14 21.33
N THR A 316 9.85 -18.20 22.00
CA THR A 316 11.05 -18.17 22.85
C THR A 316 12.24 -18.78 22.10
N SER A 317 13.45 -18.45 22.52
CA SER A 317 14.66 -19.09 21.97
C SER A 317 14.65 -20.62 22.13
N PHE A 318 13.97 -21.14 23.16
CA PHE A 318 13.84 -22.57 23.41
C PHE A 318 12.86 -23.25 22.45
N HIS A 319 11.87 -22.52 21.91
CA HIS A 319 11.01 -23.00 20.83
C HIS A 319 11.73 -22.93 19.47
N ILE A 320 12.47 -21.85 19.19
CA ILE A 320 13.19 -21.69 17.91
C ILE A 320 14.26 -22.78 17.73
N MET A 321 14.96 -23.14 18.81
CA MET A 321 16.07 -24.10 18.76
C MET A 321 15.71 -25.45 18.13
N PRO A 322 14.71 -26.22 18.62
CA PRO A 322 14.32 -27.49 18.01
C PRO A 322 13.73 -27.31 16.60
N LEU A 323 12.94 -26.25 16.35
CA LEU A 323 12.35 -25.99 15.03
C LEU A 323 13.42 -25.70 13.97
N PHE A 324 14.44 -24.94 14.35
CA PHE A 324 15.60 -24.67 13.51
C PHE A 324 16.35 -25.95 13.16
N TRP A 325 16.72 -26.77 14.15
CA TRP A 325 17.45 -28.00 13.86
C TRP A 325 16.61 -29.04 13.12
N ARG A 326 15.29 -29.11 13.34
CA ARG A 326 14.37 -29.92 12.52
C ARG A 326 14.38 -29.47 11.06
N THR A 327 14.38 -28.16 10.84
CA THR A 327 14.49 -27.58 9.49
C THR A 327 15.83 -27.89 8.84
N VAL A 328 16.95 -27.72 9.56
CA VAL A 328 18.29 -28.06 9.05
C VAL A 328 18.39 -29.55 8.74
N ALA A 329 17.80 -30.42 9.56
CA ALA A 329 17.77 -31.87 9.32
C ALA A 329 17.15 -32.20 7.96
N VAL A 330 15.98 -31.63 7.66
CA VAL A 330 15.29 -31.86 6.38
C VAL A 330 16.12 -31.34 5.21
N LEU A 331 16.77 -30.18 5.36
CA LEU A 331 17.58 -29.60 4.30
C LEU A 331 18.84 -30.41 4.02
N GLU A 332 19.60 -30.77 5.05
CA GLU A 332 20.87 -31.48 4.92
C GLU A 332 20.66 -32.96 4.57
N VAL A 333 19.78 -33.65 5.30
CA VAL A 333 19.62 -35.10 5.21
C VAL A 333 18.66 -35.49 4.09
N SER A 334 17.51 -34.82 3.96
CA SER A 334 16.45 -35.24 3.03
C SER A 334 16.54 -34.59 1.65
N LEU A 335 17.13 -33.40 1.55
CA LEU A 335 17.20 -32.60 0.31
C LEU A 335 18.62 -32.44 -0.25
N ASN A 336 19.65 -32.86 0.50
CA ASN A 336 21.06 -32.65 0.16
C ASN A 336 21.33 -31.17 -0.20
N LEU A 337 20.80 -30.27 0.63
CA LEU A 337 21.04 -28.83 0.60
C LEU A 337 21.92 -28.44 1.78
N ARG A 338 23.03 -27.77 1.46
CA ARG A 338 24.08 -27.42 2.41
C ARG A 338 23.75 -26.09 3.08
N VAL A 339 23.27 -26.15 4.32
CA VAL A 339 22.99 -24.95 5.12
C VAL A 339 24.31 -24.36 5.59
N CYS A 340 24.58 -23.11 5.19
CA CYS A 340 25.80 -22.40 5.59
C CYS A 340 25.51 -21.11 6.35
N ALA A 341 24.29 -20.59 6.30
CA ALA A 341 23.92 -19.37 6.99
C ALA A 341 22.51 -19.46 7.58
N ALA A 342 22.32 -18.82 8.73
CA ALA A 342 21.02 -18.54 9.30
C ALA A 342 20.88 -17.04 9.56
N VAL A 343 19.77 -16.45 9.10
CA VAL A 343 19.52 -15.00 9.16
C VAL A 343 18.25 -14.73 9.94
N ASN A 344 18.37 -13.91 10.99
CA ASN A 344 17.25 -13.50 11.84
C ASN A 344 17.24 -11.98 12.04
N ASP A 345 16.12 -11.47 12.49
CA ASP A 345 16.07 -10.12 13.04
C ASP A 345 16.84 -9.98 14.36
N GLY A 346 16.94 -8.76 14.84
CA GLY A 346 17.63 -8.44 16.09
C GLY A 346 16.81 -8.65 17.36
N ALA A 347 15.68 -9.36 17.37
CA ALA A 347 14.83 -9.50 18.55
C ALA A 347 15.52 -10.27 19.70
N SER A 348 15.07 -10.07 20.95
CA SER A 348 15.69 -10.71 22.12
C SER A 348 15.66 -12.24 22.09
N PRO A 349 14.59 -12.93 21.63
CA PRO A 349 14.61 -14.40 21.48
C PRO A 349 15.65 -14.85 20.45
N ASN A 350 15.79 -14.14 19.33
CA ASN A 350 16.74 -14.45 18.26
C ASN A 350 18.19 -14.27 18.69
N ARG A 351 18.51 -13.20 19.42
CA ARG A 351 19.84 -13.02 20.02
C ARG A 351 20.17 -14.10 21.04
N LYS A 352 19.20 -14.48 21.88
CA LYS A 352 19.37 -15.58 22.85
C LYS A 352 19.54 -16.93 22.14
N PHE A 353 18.83 -17.17 21.04
CA PHE A 353 18.99 -18.35 20.19
C PHE A 353 20.44 -18.48 19.67
N PHE A 354 21.07 -17.40 19.18
CA PHE A 354 22.50 -17.44 18.81
C PHE A 354 23.37 -17.79 20.02
N ARG A 355 23.17 -17.16 21.18
CA ARG A 355 23.94 -17.47 22.39
C ARG A 355 23.78 -18.91 22.87
N LEU A 356 22.62 -19.53 22.71
CA LEU A 356 22.40 -20.94 23.10
C LEU A 356 23.31 -21.90 22.31
N HIS A 357 23.78 -21.50 21.13
CA HIS A 357 24.70 -22.31 20.33
C HIS A 357 26.16 -22.27 20.81
N SER A 358 26.55 -21.39 21.74
CA SER A 358 27.93 -21.41 22.29
C SER A 358 28.24 -22.75 22.95
N LYS A 359 27.26 -23.34 23.63
CA LYS A 359 27.36 -24.66 24.25
C LYS A 359 27.61 -25.77 23.25
N LEU A 360 27.06 -25.67 22.04
CA LEU A 360 27.27 -26.65 20.96
C LEU A 360 28.62 -26.49 20.28
N ALA A 361 29.18 -25.28 20.29
CA ALA A 361 30.50 -24.99 19.72
C ALA A 361 31.66 -25.34 20.68
N ASN A 362 31.37 -25.80 21.92
CA ASN A 362 32.35 -25.93 23.01
C ASN A 362 33.16 -24.64 23.27
N GLU A 363 32.61 -23.48 22.88
CA GLU A 363 33.22 -22.17 23.08
C GLU A 363 32.73 -21.58 24.41
N VAL A 364 33.50 -21.82 25.47
CA VAL A 364 33.28 -21.19 26.79
C VAL A 364 33.79 -19.75 26.71
N ASN A 365 33.00 -18.76 27.16
CA ASN A 365 33.33 -17.32 27.15
C ASN A 365 33.42 -16.61 25.78
N CYS A 366 32.56 -16.95 24.82
CA CYS A 366 32.42 -16.14 23.61
C CYS A 366 31.36 -15.03 23.81
N ASP A 367 31.79 -13.76 23.86
CA ASP A 367 30.89 -12.60 23.96
C ASP A 367 29.92 -12.49 22.76
N VAL A 368 30.35 -13.00 21.60
CA VAL A 368 29.58 -12.93 20.34
C VAL A 368 29.57 -14.29 19.64
N VAL A 369 28.43 -14.97 19.67
CA VAL A 369 28.23 -16.22 18.92
C VAL A 369 27.81 -15.91 17.49
N TYR A 370 28.71 -16.16 16.54
CA TYR A 370 28.49 -15.88 15.11
C TYR A 370 28.47 -17.15 14.23
N LYS A 371 28.71 -18.33 14.80
CA LYS A 371 28.66 -19.61 14.10
C LYS A 371 28.36 -20.77 15.05
N THR A 372 27.97 -21.91 14.49
CA THR A 372 27.82 -23.18 15.20
C THR A 372 28.20 -24.35 14.29
N PRO A 373 28.81 -25.45 14.78
CA PRO A 373 28.98 -26.65 13.97
C PRO A 373 27.62 -27.20 13.55
N ASN A 374 27.50 -27.67 12.30
CA ASN A 374 26.27 -28.28 11.82
C ASN A 374 26.16 -29.71 12.38
N ILE A 375 25.15 -29.99 13.22
CA ILE A 375 24.99 -31.33 13.84
C ILE A 375 24.75 -32.45 12.83
N PHE A 376 24.25 -32.13 11.62
CA PHE A 376 24.04 -33.08 10.54
C PHE A 376 25.21 -33.13 9.53
N ALA A 377 26.17 -32.21 9.66
CA ALA A 377 27.39 -32.20 8.86
C ALA A 377 28.55 -31.55 9.65
N PRO A 378 29.14 -32.26 10.64
CA PRO A 378 30.06 -31.66 11.62
C PRO A 378 31.31 -30.99 11.03
N SER A 379 31.70 -31.32 9.79
CA SER A 379 32.79 -30.68 9.07
C SER A 379 32.49 -29.26 8.57
N ARG A 380 31.24 -28.78 8.72
CA ARG A 380 30.78 -27.48 8.23
C ARG A 380 30.16 -26.66 9.36
N PHE A 381 30.31 -25.35 9.26
CA PHE A 381 29.67 -24.39 10.15
C PHE A 381 28.43 -23.77 9.50
N ILE A 382 27.45 -23.45 10.35
CA ILE A 382 26.36 -22.53 10.02
C ILE A 382 26.71 -21.18 10.64
N PHE A 383 26.79 -20.13 9.82
CA PHE A 383 27.09 -18.77 10.26
C PHE A 383 25.80 -17.99 10.56
N PHE A 384 25.80 -17.24 11.65
CA PHE A 384 24.67 -16.43 12.08
C PHE A 384 24.80 -14.99 11.59
N PHE A 385 23.76 -14.50 10.93
CA PHE A 385 23.68 -13.11 10.47
C PHE A 385 22.44 -12.44 11.06
N ALA A 386 22.62 -11.20 11.50
CA ALA A 386 21.49 -10.33 11.79
C ALA A 386 21.04 -9.63 10.50
N ASP A 387 19.74 -9.37 10.37
CA ASP A 387 19.19 -8.66 9.23
C ASP A 387 19.75 -7.23 9.12
N SER A 388 20.48 -6.95 8.04
CA SER A 388 21.21 -5.69 7.89
C SER A 388 20.30 -4.46 7.70
N PRO A 389 19.17 -4.50 6.96
CA PRO A 389 18.14 -3.46 7.02
C PRO A 389 17.66 -3.15 8.44
N HIS A 390 17.40 -4.17 9.27
CA HIS A 390 17.02 -3.98 10.68
C HIS A 390 18.13 -3.34 11.51
N LEU A 391 19.40 -3.72 11.31
CA LEU A 391 20.52 -3.05 11.96
C LEU A 391 20.61 -1.57 11.56
N MET A 392 20.43 -1.23 10.29
CA MET A 392 20.46 0.15 9.81
C MET A 392 19.35 1.00 10.44
N LYS A 393 18.12 0.46 10.51
CA LYS A 393 17.00 1.11 11.21
C LYS A 393 17.33 1.31 12.69
N THR A 394 17.93 0.31 13.33
CA THR A 394 18.31 0.36 14.75
C THR A 394 19.38 1.42 15.00
N ALA A 395 20.44 1.47 14.18
CA ALA A 395 21.48 2.49 14.27
C ALA A 395 20.89 3.90 14.16
N ARG A 396 20.03 4.14 13.15
CA ARG A 396 19.33 5.43 13.01
C ARG A 396 18.44 5.73 14.22
N ASN A 397 17.67 4.76 14.71
CA ASN A 397 16.77 4.98 15.86
C ASN A 397 17.55 5.26 17.16
N CYS A 398 18.71 4.62 17.35
CA CYS A 398 19.62 4.91 18.45
C CYS A 398 20.17 6.33 18.34
N LEU A 399 20.63 6.72 17.14
CA LEU A 399 21.12 8.08 16.90
C LEU A 399 20.01 9.10 17.14
N TYR A 400 18.80 8.89 16.60
CA TYR A 400 17.63 9.74 16.81
C TYR A 400 17.28 9.97 18.28
N ASN A 401 17.39 8.93 19.11
CA ASN A 401 17.14 9.06 20.54
C ASN A 401 18.36 9.57 21.32
N SER A 402 19.50 9.78 20.66
CA SER A 402 20.70 10.39 21.23
C SER A 402 20.53 11.90 21.33
N GLY A 403 20.21 12.39 22.54
CA GLY A 403 20.04 13.82 22.83
C GLY A 403 18.81 14.50 22.21
N TYR A 404 18.05 13.84 21.33
CA TYR A 404 16.92 14.44 20.61
C TYR A 404 15.56 13.84 20.98
N GLY A 405 15.12 12.78 20.30
CA GLY A 405 13.74 12.26 20.31
C GLY A 405 13.16 11.98 21.70
N SER A 406 13.23 10.73 22.16
CA SER A 406 12.84 10.42 23.56
C SER A 406 14.00 10.61 24.55
N ARG A 407 15.18 11.03 24.07
CA ARG A 407 16.42 11.18 24.84
C ARG A 407 16.78 9.95 25.70
N SER A 408 16.38 8.76 25.26
CA SER A 408 16.59 7.50 25.99
C SER A 408 17.99 6.92 25.80
N ARG A 409 18.81 7.57 24.98
CA ARG A 409 20.18 7.15 24.66
C ARG A 409 21.07 8.39 24.64
N LEU A 410 22.37 8.15 24.80
CA LEU A 410 23.41 9.13 24.57
C LEU A 410 24.59 8.39 23.95
N MET A 411 24.66 8.45 22.62
CA MET A 411 25.75 7.85 21.86
C MET A 411 27.00 8.70 22.01
N TRP A 412 28.16 8.07 22.09
CA TRP A 412 29.45 8.74 22.19
C TRP A 412 30.47 8.01 21.35
N ASN A 413 31.47 8.75 20.86
CA ASN A 413 32.65 8.22 20.20
C ASN A 413 33.83 9.13 20.52
N ASP A 414 34.95 8.57 20.95
CA ASP A 414 36.18 9.31 21.26
C ASP A 414 35.98 10.52 22.19
N GLY A 415 35.17 10.34 23.23
CA GLY A 415 34.85 11.39 24.21
C GLY A 415 33.85 12.46 23.73
N GLN A 416 33.37 12.38 22.49
CA GLN A 416 32.37 13.30 21.93
C GLN A 416 31.00 12.66 21.84
N TYR A 417 29.94 13.43 22.09
CA TYR A 417 28.58 12.96 21.97
C TYR A 417 28.08 13.04 20.53
N LEU A 418 27.51 11.93 20.05
CA LEU A 418 26.86 11.83 18.75
C LEU A 418 25.36 12.10 18.94
N ILE A 419 24.94 13.35 18.79
CA ILE A 419 23.53 13.75 18.97
C ILE A 419 22.83 13.97 17.62
N PHE A 420 21.55 13.60 17.55
CA PHE A 420 20.77 13.76 16.33
C PHE A 420 20.48 15.22 15.99
N GLN A 421 20.58 16.13 16.98
CA GLN A 421 20.34 17.55 16.79
C GLN A 421 21.21 18.14 15.66
N HIS A 422 22.47 17.71 15.53
CA HIS A 422 23.33 18.17 14.43
C HIS A 422 22.74 17.89 13.03
N ILE A 423 22.06 16.74 12.87
CA ILE A 423 21.40 16.38 11.61
C ILE A 423 20.11 17.20 11.43
N ALA A 424 19.37 17.43 12.51
CA ALA A 424 18.16 18.25 12.48
C ALA A 424 18.47 19.71 12.11
N ASP A 425 19.47 20.31 12.75
CA ASP A 425 19.91 21.68 12.49
C ASP A 425 20.40 21.84 11.05
N LEU A 426 21.21 20.89 10.58
CA LEU A 426 21.66 20.86 9.19
C LEU A 426 20.48 20.80 8.21
N PHE A 427 19.48 19.97 8.49
CA PHE A 427 18.29 19.88 7.65
C PHE A 427 17.51 21.19 7.62
N TYR A 428 17.24 21.80 8.78
CA TYR A 428 16.47 23.05 8.85
C TYR A 428 17.23 24.21 8.20
N SER A 429 18.54 24.31 8.40
CA SER A 429 19.37 25.30 7.69
C SER A 429 19.37 25.09 6.18
N ASP A 430 19.39 23.83 5.71
CA ASP A 430 19.30 23.53 4.27
C ASP A 430 17.96 23.98 3.67
N GLN A 431 16.88 24.05 4.46
CA GLN A 431 15.57 24.53 3.99
C GLN A 431 15.53 26.03 3.72
N ASP A 432 16.42 26.82 4.32
CA ASP A 432 16.48 28.27 4.11
C ASP A 432 17.08 28.64 2.74
N PHE A 433 17.79 27.70 2.10
CA PHE A 433 18.39 27.90 0.78
C PHE A 433 17.44 27.44 -0.33
N SER A 434 17.38 28.22 -1.42
CA SER A 434 16.59 27.85 -2.62
C SER A 434 17.15 26.64 -3.37
N LEU A 435 18.45 26.32 -3.18
CA LEU A 435 19.11 25.16 -3.75
C LEU A 435 19.59 24.24 -2.63
N HIS A 436 18.81 23.19 -2.35
CA HIS A 436 19.08 22.24 -1.27
C HIS A 436 20.30 21.37 -1.56
N THR A 437 21.20 21.28 -0.59
CA THR A 437 22.35 20.37 -0.58
C THR A 437 21.96 18.95 -0.17
N LEU A 438 20.82 18.79 0.51
CA LEU A 438 20.29 17.49 0.97
C LEU A 438 18.87 17.20 0.43
N PRO A 439 18.66 17.19 -0.90
CA PRO A 439 17.32 17.09 -1.51
C PRO A 439 16.60 15.75 -1.24
N LYS A 440 17.32 14.76 -0.70
CA LYS A 440 16.77 13.45 -0.32
C LYS A 440 16.19 13.44 1.09
N LEU A 441 16.64 14.36 1.96
CA LEU A 441 16.07 14.50 3.28
C LEU A 441 14.77 15.27 3.20
N THR A 442 13.83 14.83 4.03
CA THR A 442 12.50 15.41 4.16
C THR A 442 12.16 15.47 5.64
N LEU A 443 11.09 16.14 6.00
CA LEU A 443 10.66 16.21 7.41
C LEU A 443 10.47 14.82 8.04
N ASP A 444 10.03 13.81 7.26
CA ASP A 444 9.91 12.41 7.71
C ASP A 444 11.23 11.77 8.17
N HIS A 445 12.37 12.31 7.76
CA HIS A 445 13.69 11.87 8.20
C HIS A 445 14.07 12.45 9.57
N ILE A 446 13.55 13.64 9.90
CA ILE A 446 13.88 14.39 11.11
C ILE A 446 12.84 14.17 12.19
N VAL A 447 11.55 14.18 11.85
CA VAL A 447 10.44 13.97 12.79
C VAL A 447 9.91 12.54 12.63
N LEU A 448 10.42 11.62 13.44
CA LEU A 448 10.14 10.20 13.28
C LEU A 448 8.84 9.75 13.94
N THR A 449 7.84 9.42 13.12
CA THR A 449 6.66 8.66 13.55
C THR A 449 6.95 7.16 13.69
N SER A 450 6.04 6.40 14.31
CA SER A 450 6.14 4.93 14.40
C SER A 450 6.30 4.26 13.04
N PHE A 451 5.63 4.77 12.00
CA PHE A 451 5.77 4.27 10.64
C PHE A 451 7.13 4.64 10.03
N SER A 452 7.60 5.87 10.21
CA SER A 452 8.90 6.34 9.70
C SER A 452 10.08 5.64 10.39
N LYS A 453 9.92 5.17 11.64
CA LYS A 453 10.90 4.33 12.35
C LYS A 453 11.16 2.98 11.66
N MET A 454 10.15 2.45 10.95
CA MET A 454 10.22 1.16 10.26
C MET A 454 10.69 1.25 8.80
N LYS A 455 10.72 2.45 8.20
CA LYS A 455 11.15 2.65 6.81
C LYS A 455 12.68 2.62 6.68
N VAL A 456 13.21 1.55 6.09
CA VAL A 456 14.66 1.37 5.82
C VAL A 456 15.23 2.49 4.95
N LYS A 457 14.47 2.91 3.92
CA LYS A 457 14.87 4.01 3.01
C LYS A 457 15.26 5.27 3.77
N LEU A 458 14.43 5.69 4.74
CA LEU A 458 14.70 6.88 5.55
C LEU A 458 15.96 6.71 6.38
N ALA A 459 16.15 5.53 6.99
CA ALA A 459 17.33 5.25 7.80
C ALA A 459 18.63 5.33 6.99
N VAL A 460 18.65 4.72 5.80
CA VAL A 460 19.81 4.75 4.89
C VAL A 460 20.10 6.16 4.38
N GLN A 461 19.06 6.95 4.08
CA GLN A 461 19.23 8.32 3.60
C GLN A 461 19.80 9.26 4.69
N VAL A 462 19.36 9.10 5.94
CA VAL A 462 19.96 9.83 7.09
C VAL A 462 21.42 9.44 7.26
N LEU A 463 21.74 8.15 7.23
CA LEU A 463 23.10 7.62 7.45
C LEU A 463 23.91 7.53 6.15
N SER A 464 23.75 8.52 5.27
CA SER A 464 24.36 8.53 3.94
C SER A 464 25.64 9.36 3.88
N LYS A 465 26.49 9.07 2.89
CA LYS A 465 27.72 9.82 2.61
C LYS A 465 27.46 11.31 2.36
N SER A 466 26.35 11.68 1.70
CA SER A 466 26.01 13.08 1.43
C SER A 466 25.72 13.86 2.71
N VAL A 467 24.99 13.26 3.67
CA VAL A 467 24.74 13.88 4.97
C VAL A 467 26.04 14.03 5.77
N ALA A 468 26.91 13.01 5.74
CA ALA A 468 28.21 13.09 6.40
C ALA A 468 29.11 14.20 5.83
N ILE A 469 29.11 14.41 4.50
CA ILE A 469 29.85 15.51 3.88
C ILE A 469 29.25 16.85 4.28
N ALA A 470 27.92 17.01 4.21
CA ALA A 470 27.26 18.26 4.58
C ALA A 470 27.48 18.63 6.07
N LEU A 471 27.47 17.64 6.97
CA LEU A 471 27.85 17.84 8.38
C LEU A 471 29.31 18.30 8.53
N ARG A 472 30.23 17.70 7.76
CA ARG A 472 31.64 18.08 7.79
C ARG A 472 31.85 19.50 7.28
N GLU A 473 31.20 19.88 6.19
CA GLU A 473 31.35 21.23 5.64
C GLU A 473 30.71 22.28 6.54
N SER A 474 29.48 22.07 7.03
CA SER A 474 28.83 22.98 7.98
C SER A 474 29.66 23.21 9.25
N GLY A 475 30.31 22.17 9.78
CA GLY A 475 31.21 22.30 10.94
C GLY A 475 32.46 23.17 10.70
N LYS A 476 32.95 23.27 9.45
CA LYS A 476 34.07 24.16 9.10
C LYS A 476 33.67 25.63 9.15
N TRP A 477 32.45 25.97 8.74
CA TRP A 477 31.93 27.34 8.76
C TRP A 477 31.59 27.83 10.18
N MET A 478 31.40 26.91 11.13
CA MET A 478 31.11 27.23 12.53
C MET A 478 32.36 27.35 13.41
N SER A 479 33.56 27.10 12.86
CA SER A 479 34.82 27.36 13.57
C SER A 479 35.14 28.86 13.47
N PRO A 480 35.44 29.57 14.59
CA PRO A 480 35.76 30.98 14.52
C PRO A 480 37.01 31.17 13.65
N VAL A 481 36.88 31.99 12.62
CA VAL A 481 38.02 32.49 11.83
C VAL A 481 39.00 33.12 12.82
N PRO A 482 40.27 32.69 12.89
CA PRO A 482 41.23 33.36 13.76
C PRO A 482 41.32 34.83 13.32
N PRO A 483 41.36 35.79 14.24
CA PRO A 483 41.37 37.20 13.88
C PRO A 483 42.55 37.46 12.95
N SER A 484 42.25 37.84 11.72
CA SER A 484 43.24 38.30 10.76
C SER A 484 44.05 39.41 11.41
N SER A 485 45.35 39.18 11.54
CA SER A 485 46.32 40.17 11.97
C SER A 485 46.20 41.38 11.05
N VAL A 486 45.57 42.43 11.60
CA VAL A 486 45.67 43.79 11.08
C VAL A 486 47.16 44.14 11.08
N LYS A 487 47.72 44.38 9.89
CA LYS A 487 48.91 45.19 9.72
C LYS A 487 48.48 46.59 9.31
#